data_AF-A0A8T1XA08-F1
#
_entry.id   AF-A0A8T1XA08-F1
#
_cell.length_a   1.000
_cell.length_b   1.000
_cell.length_c   1.000
_cell.angle_alpha   90.00
_cell.angle_beta   90.00
_cell.angle_gamma   90.00
#
_symmetry.space_group_name_H-M   'P 1'
#
loop_
_entity.id
_entity.type
_entity.pdbx_description
1 polymer ?
#
loop_
_entity_poly.entity_id
_entity_poly.type
_entity_poly.pdbx_seq_one_letter_code
_entity_poly.pdbx_strand_id
1 'polypeptide(L)'
;MLSKSLHRAAAASSTALKHARSFGFLSSLPEEHSMLRDMCVQYAAKNLAPIAGDLDKQHKFPAQQVKELGEMGLMGVAIDEEYGGAGLDYLAYAIAMEEISRGCASAGVIMSVNNLKASEAATMCSHQAIQVLGGMGYVSEMPAERHYRDARITEIYEGTSEIQHLVIAGALNKEFAETN
;
A
#
# COMPACT_ATOMS: atom_id res chain seq x y z
N MET A 1 65.70 -12.82 8.70
CA MET A 1 65.56 -14.19 8.18
C MET A 1 64.71 -14.96 9.19
N LEU A 2 63.40 -15.06 8.96
CA LEU A 2 62.74 -16.25 8.37
C LEU A 2 62.73 -17.42 9.35
N SER A 3 61.68 -18.21 9.56
CA SER A 3 60.28 -18.25 9.12
C SER A 3 59.71 -19.54 9.76
N LYS A 4 58.37 -19.68 9.77
CA LYS A 4 57.60 -20.92 10.03
C LYS A 4 57.40 -21.25 11.51
N SER A 5 56.27 -20.86 12.11
CA SER A 5 55.10 -21.77 12.11
C SER A 5 53.74 -21.08 12.33
N LEU A 6 53.57 -19.83 11.88
CA LEU A 6 52.26 -19.16 11.79
C LEU A 6 51.51 -19.58 10.52
N HIS A 7 50.95 -20.79 10.42
CA HIS A 7 49.99 -21.13 9.36
C HIS A 7 48.94 -22.14 9.87
N ARG A 8 47.86 -21.63 10.50
CA ARG A 8 46.46 -22.10 10.37
C ARG A 8 45.56 -21.41 11.40
N ALA A 9 45.31 -20.12 11.19
CA ALA A 9 44.18 -19.41 11.82
C ALA A 9 43.95 -18.07 11.11
N ALA A 10 43.61 -18.10 9.82
CA ALA A 10 43.14 -16.91 9.10
C ALA A 10 42.44 -17.33 7.80
N ALA A 11 41.12 -17.49 7.87
CA ALA A 11 40.16 -17.23 6.79
C ALA A 11 38.74 -17.36 7.37
N ALA A 12 38.37 -16.45 8.27
CA ALA A 12 36.96 -16.18 8.53
C ALA A 12 36.42 -15.46 7.28
N SER A 13 36.03 -16.26 6.29
CA SER A 13 35.39 -15.78 5.06
C SER A 13 34.04 -15.16 5.42
N SER A 14 33.83 -13.94 4.93
CA SER A 14 32.77 -12.97 5.19
C SER A 14 31.36 -13.39 4.74
N THR A 15 30.96 -14.63 5.01
CA THR A 15 29.65 -15.19 4.63
C THR A 15 28.65 -15.13 5.79
N ALA A 16 28.88 -14.26 6.76
CA ALA A 16 28.02 -14.04 7.91
C ALA A 16 27.27 -12.71 7.72
N LEU A 17 26.16 -12.75 6.97
CA LEU A 17 25.00 -11.82 7.03
C LEU A 17 24.07 -12.09 5.82
N LYS A 18 23.57 -13.33 5.68
CA LYS A 18 22.40 -13.62 4.82
C LYS A 18 21.22 -14.23 5.59
N HIS A 19 21.28 -14.24 6.92
CA HIS A 19 20.22 -14.78 7.77
C HIS A 19 19.89 -13.80 8.89
N ALA A 20 18.96 -12.90 8.63
CA ALA A 20 18.23 -12.11 9.62
C ALA A 20 16.94 -11.63 8.91
N ARG A 21 15.71 -12.04 9.25
CA ARG A 21 15.14 -12.72 10.42
C ARG A 21 13.94 -13.52 9.92
N SER A 22 13.96 -14.84 10.06
CA SER A 22 12.78 -15.70 9.90
C SER A 22 12.07 -15.76 11.25
N PHE A 23 11.10 -14.86 11.47
CA PHE A 23 10.02 -15.16 12.40
C PHE A 23 9.09 -16.17 11.70
N GLY A 24 8.58 -17.16 12.45
CA GLY A 24 8.05 -18.42 11.94
C GLY A 24 7.06 -18.35 10.76
N PHE A 25 7.25 -19.29 9.84
CA PHE A 25 6.42 -19.67 8.69
C PHE A 25 4.93 -19.86 9.05
N LEU A 26 4.04 -19.06 8.44
CA LEU A 26 2.57 -19.29 8.45
C LEU A 26 1.83 -19.00 7.12
N SER A 27 2.53 -18.70 6.01
CA SER A 27 2.03 -18.89 4.62
C SER A 27 3.12 -18.46 3.63
N SER A 28 3.48 -19.31 2.67
CA SER A 28 3.98 -18.76 1.40
C SER A 28 2.84 -17.95 0.81
N LEU A 29 3.09 -16.68 0.47
CA LEU A 29 2.11 -15.88 -0.26
C LEU A 29 1.68 -16.64 -1.52
N PRO A 30 0.40 -16.62 -1.90
CA PRO A 30 -0.01 -17.09 -3.21
C PRO A 30 0.85 -16.44 -4.29
N GLU A 31 1.07 -17.16 -5.40
CA GLU A 31 2.02 -16.75 -6.45
C GLU A 31 1.74 -15.32 -6.94
N GLU A 32 0.47 -14.97 -7.13
CA GLU A 32 0.03 -13.63 -7.52
C GLU A 32 0.46 -12.54 -6.52
N HIS A 33 0.22 -12.75 -5.22
CA HIS A 33 0.64 -11.82 -4.16
C HIS A 33 2.16 -11.73 -4.03
N SER A 34 2.87 -12.83 -4.25
CA SER A 34 4.34 -12.83 -4.24
C SER A 34 4.90 -12.03 -5.41
N MET A 35 4.32 -12.19 -6.61
CA MET A 35 4.70 -11.43 -7.80
C MET A 35 4.42 -9.94 -7.63
N LEU A 36 3.24 -9.59 -7.11
CA LEU A 36 2.87 -8.22 -6.77
C LEU A 36 3.87 -7.60 -5.78
N ARG A 37 4.19 -8.33 -4.71
CA ARG A 37 5.18 -7.90 -3.73
C ARG A 37 6.52 -7.59 -4.38
N ASP A 38 7.05 -8.53 -5.17
CA ASP A 38 8.36 -8.38 -5.79
C ASP A 38 8.40 -7.20 -6.77
N MET A 39 7.31 -7.00 -7.51
CA MET A 39 7.13 -5.85 -8.40
C MET A 39 7.10 -4.52 -7.61
N CYS A 40 6.32 -4.44 -6.53
CA CYS A 40 6.27 -3.25 -5.66
C CYS A 40 7.62 -2.97 -4.98
N VAL A 41 8.32 -4.00 -4.51
CA VAL A 41 9.66 -3.88 -3.91
C VAL A 41 10.66 -3.31 -4.92
N GLN A 42 10.67 -3.84 -6.14
CA GLN A 42 11.58 -3.38 -7.19
C GLN A 42 11.27 -1.93 -7.59
N TYR A 43 10.00 -1.60 -7.76
CA TYR A 43 9.56 -0.25 -8.08
C TYR A 43 9.92 0.73 -6.96
N ALA A 44 9.63 0.39 -5.71
CA ALA A 44 9.94 1.23 -4.55
C ALA A 44 11.45 1.50 -4.43
N ALA A 45 12.29 0.47 -4.61
CA ALA A 45 13.74 0.62 -4.53
C ALA A 45 14.32 1.47 -5.67
N LYS A 46 13.78 1.33 -6.88
CA LYS A 46 14.31 1.99 -8.09
C LYS A 46 13.79 3.41 -8.30
N ASN A 47 12.48 3.61 -8.08
CA ASN A 47 11.77 4.80 -8.53
C ASN A 47 11.31 5.70 -7.37
N LEU A 48 11.17 5.17 -6.14
CA LEU A 48 10.70 5.95 -4.99
C LEU A 48 11.84 6.31 -4.02
N ALA A 49 12.57 5.31 -3.52
CA ALA A 49 13.58 5.50 -2.48
C ALA A 49 14.67 6.52 -2.82
N PRO A 50 15.18 6.62 -4.07
CA PRO A 50 16.23 7.59 -4.41
C PRO A 50 15.76 9.04 -4.37
N ILE A 51 14.48 9.30 -4.64
CA ILE A 51 13.92 10.65 -4.78
C ILE A 51 13.18 11.12 -3.53
N ALA A 52 12.72 10.21 -2.67
CA ALA A 52 11.87 10.51 -1.51
C ALA A 52 12.46 11.61 -0.63
N GLY A 53 13.75 11.51 -0.28
CA GLY A 53 14.41 12.49 0.58
C GLY A 53 14.54 13.89 -0.03
N ASP A 54 14.62 14.00 -1.35
CA ASP A 54 14.69 15.29 -2.04
C ASP A 54 13.30 15.90 -2.22
N LEU A 55 12.29 15.07 -2.49
CA LEU A 55 10.89 15.50 -2.55
C LEU A 55 10.41 16.06 -1.22
N ASP A 56 10.72 15.38 -0.10
CA ASP A 56 10.33 15.82 1.23
C ASP A 56 10.99 17.16 1.61
N LYS A 57 12.28 17.34 1.28
CA LYS A 57 13.01 18.60 1.53
C LYS A 57 12.51 19.76 0.68
N GLN A 58 12.07 19.46 -0.54
CA GLN A 58 11.64 20.47 -1.50
C GLN A 58 10.13 20.69 -1.48
N HIS A 59 9.39 19.96 -0.62
CA HIS A 59 7.93 19.97 -0.56
C HIS A 59 7.27 19.75 -1.93
N LYS A 60 7.86 18.86 -2.75
CA LYS A 60 7.40 18.60 -4.12
C LYS A 60 6.49 17.40 -4.19
N PHE A 61 5.34 17.57 -4.85
CA PHE A 61 4.43 16.48 -5.15
C PHE A 61 5.01 15.55 -6.24
N PRO A 62 5.08 14.22 -6.02
CA PRO A 62 5.67 13.26 -6.95
C PRO A 62 4.70 12.87 -8.10
N ALA A 63 4.35 13.86 -8.95
CA ALA A 63 3.34 13.67 -10.00
C ALA A 63 3.66 12.52 -10.97
N GLN A 64 4.94 12.35 -11.33
CA GLN A 64 5.36 11.27 -12.23
C GLN A 64 5.13 9.90 -11.59
N GLN A 65 5.55 9.72 -10.34
CA GLN A 65 5.43 8.44 -9.64
C GLN A 65 3.98 8.10 -9.35
N VAL A 66 3.14 9.09 -9.07
CA VAL A 66 1.69 8.89 -8.90
C VAL A 66 1.06 8.40 -10.20
N LYS A 67 1.46 8.96 -11.35
CA LYS A 67 0.99 8.49 -12.66
C LYS A 67 1.42 7.04 -12.93
N GLU A 68 2.69 6.72 -12.68
CA GLU A 68 3.22 5.36 -12.84
C GLU A 68 2.50 4.35 -11.92
N LEU A 69 2.24 4.72 -10.66
CA LEU A 69 1.43 3.91 -9.73
C LEU A 69 0.00 3.68 -10.25
N GLY A 70 -0.59 4.68 -10.90
CA GLY A 70 -1.90 4.55 -11.57
C GLY A 70 -1.88 3.58 -12.74
N GLU A 71 -0.85 3.67 -13.60
CA GLU A 71 -0.67 2.75 -14.74
C GLU A 71 -0.42 1.31 -14.28
N MET A 72 0.17 1.11 -13.10
CA MET A 72 0.38 -0.20 -12.47
C MET A 72 -0.88 -0.75 -11.77
N GLY A 73 -1.99 0.00 -11.76
CA GLY A 73 -3.23 -0.40 -11.08
C GLY A 73 -3.22 -0.22 -9.56
N LEU A 74 -2.16 0.36 -8.99
CA LEU A 74 -1.99 0.51 -7.55
C LEU A 74 -2.87 1.63 -6.95
N MET A 75 -3.42 2.50 -7.79
CA MET A 75 -4.32 3.57 -7.36
C MET A 75 -5.78 3.11 -7.19
N GLY A 76 -6.11 1.87 -7.58
CA GLY A 76 -7.46 1.30 -7.47
C GLY A 76 -7.40 -0.21 -7.31
N VAL A 77 -6.68 -0.69 -6.31
CA VAL A 77 -6.29 -2.11 -6.21
C VAL A 77 -7.51 -3.02 -6.05
N ALA A 78 -8.39 -2.69 -5.11
CA ALA A 78 -9.58 -3.50 -4.79
C ALA A 78 -10.84 -3.09 -5.58
N ILE A 79 -10.69 -2.19 -6.55
CA ILE A 79 -11.78 -1.75 -7.42
C ILE A 79 -11.89 -2.73 -8.59
N ASP A 80 -13.10 -3.14 -8.95
CA ASP A 80 -13.35 -4.04 -10.07
C ASP A 80 -12.83 -3.45 -11.40
N GLU A 81 -12.37 -4.32 -12.30
CA GLU A 81 -11.92 -3.94 -13.64
C GLU A 81 -13.02 -3.24 -14.44
N GLU A 82 -14.30 -3.55 -14.22
CA GLU A 82 -15.44 -2.87 -14.85
C GLU A 82 -15.43 -1.35 -14.60
N TYR A 83 -14.94 -0.93 -13.43
CA TYR A 83 -14.84 0.47 -13.04
C TYR A 83 -13.42 1.06 -13.26
N GLY A 84 -12.55 0.33 -13.95
CA GLY A 84 -11.17 0.75 -14.24
C GLY A 84 -10.19 0.54 -13.08
N GLY A 85 -10.53 -0.36 -12.14
CA GLY A 85 -9.62 -0.80 -11.09
C GLY A 85 -8.78 -2.02 -11.49
N ALA A 86 -7.97 -2.52 -10.56
CA ALA A 86 -7.11 -3.69 -10.79
C ALA A 86 -7.79 -5.03 -10.48
N GLY A 87 -8.98 -5.04 -9.86
CA GLY A 87 -9.73 -6.24 -9.53
C GLY A 87 -9.07 -7.16 -8.49
N LEU A 88 -8.04 -6.67 -7.79
CA LEU A 88 -7.26 -7.46 -6.83
C LEU A 88 -7.92 -7.48 -5.44
N ASP A 89 -7.45 -8.38 -4.59
CA ASP A 89 -7.98 -8.51 -3.24
C ASP A 89 -7.33 -7.54 -2.23
N TYR A 90 -7.91 -7.47 -1.04
CA TYR A 90 -7.39 -6.61 0.02
C TYR A 90 -6.01 -7.05 0.54
N LEU A 91 -5.64 -8.32 0.37
CA LEU A 91 -4.30 -8.80 0.72
C LEU A 91 -3.25 -8.22 -0.24
N ALA A 92 -3.55 -8.24 -1.54
CA ALA A 92 -2.73 -7.60 -2.57
C ALA A 92 -2.57 -6.11 -2.28
N TYR A 93 -3.65 -5.45 -1.89
CA TYR A 93 -3.60 -4.05 -1.50
C TYR A 93 -2.70 -3.78 -0.29
N ALA A 94 -2.84 -4.55 0.80
CA ALA A 94 -2.01 -4.41 1.99
C ALA A 94 -0.51 -4.62 1.68
N ILE A 95 -0.20 -5.61 0.84
CA ILE A 95 1.17 -5.90 0.40
C ILE A 95 1.74 -4.75 -0.43
N ALA A 96 0.98 -4.26 -1.41
CA ALA A 96 1.41 -3.14 -2.24
C ALA A 96 1.64 -1.88 -1.39
N MET A 97 0.71 -1.58 -0.47
CA MET A 97 0.83 -0.48 0.47
C MET A 97 2.10 -0.57 1.33
N GLU A 98 2.37 -1.75 1.90
CA GLU A 98 3.56 -1.96 2.73
C GLU A 98 4.85 -1.67 1.95
N GLU A 99 4.97 -2.22 0.75
CA GLU A 99 6.21 -2.12 -0.03
C GLU A 99 6.40 -0.73 -0.68
N ILE A 100 5.33 -0.09 -1.14
CA ILE A 100 5.39 1.30 -1.64
C ILE A 100 5.76 2.27 -0.51
N SER A 101 5.14 2.11 0.67
CA SER A 101 5.42 2.94 1.84
C SER A 101 6.86 2.76 2.35
N ARG A 102 7.46 1.58 2.12
CA ARG A 102 8.88 1.33 2.44
C ARG A 102 9.83 2.17 1.59
N GLY A 103 9.48 2.46 0.34
CA GLY A 103 10.26 3.33 -0.54
C GLY A 103 10.02 4.81 -0.28
N CYS A 104 8.76 5.21 -0.17
CA CYS A 104 8.37 6.60 0.05
C CYS A 104 7.05 6.68 0.80
N ALA A 105 7.08 7.22 2.02
CA ALA A 105 5.89 7.34 2.87
C ALA A 105 4.83 8.27 2.25
N SER A 106 5.25 9.38 1.64
CA SER A 106 4.31 10.33 1.01
C SER A 106 3.61 9.72 -0.21
N ALA A 107 4.31 8.91 -1.02
CA ALA A 107 3.70 8.15 -2.11
C ALA A 107 2.70 7.10 -1.60
N GLY A 108 3.03 6.41 -0.49
CA GLY A 108 2.11 5.48 0.18
C GLY A 108 0.82 6.16 0.66
N VAL A 109 0.93 7.36 1.26
CA VAL A 109 -0.24 8.15 1.68
C VAL A 109 -1.08 8.59 0.50
N ILE A 110 -0.47 8.99 -0.62
CA ILE A 110 -1.22 9.35 -1.84
C ILE A 110 -2.02 8.15 -2.37
N MET A 111 -1.39 6.97 -2.38
CA MET A 111 -2.04 5.72 -2.77
C MET A 111 -3.22 5.37 -1.85
N SER A 112 -3.04 5.47 -0.52
CA SER A 112 -4.11 5.16 0.43
C SER A 112 -5.29 6.13 0.36
N VAL A 113 -5.01 7.42 0.27
CA VAL A 113 -6.04 8.46 0.17
C VAL A 113 -6.82 8.34 -1.15
N ASN A 114 -6.18 7.91 -2.24
CA ASN A 114 -6.91 7.69 -3.48
C ASN A 114 -7.89 6.52 -3.36
N ASN A 115 -7.49 5.45 -2.66
CA ASN A 115 -8.37 4.33 -2.38
C ASN A 115 -9.46 4.69 -1.33
N LEU A 116 -9.24 5.66 -0.43
CA LEU A 116 -10.25 6.13 0.54
C LEU A 116 -11.54 6.59 -0.12
N LYS A 117 -11.46 7.40 -1.18
CA LYS A 117 -12.67 7.94 -1.79
C LYS A 117 -13.49 6.84 -2.48
N ALA A 118 -12.80 5.83 -3.00
CA ALA A 118 -13.43 4.63 -3.50
C ALA A 118 -14.09 3.83 -2.36
N SER A 119 -13.44 3.72 -1.19
CA SER A 119 -13.99 3.08 0.02
C SER A 119 -15.28 3.76 0.52
N GLU A 120 -15.28 5.09 0.67
CA GLU A 120 -16.49 5.86 1.07
C GLU A 120 -17.62 5.68 0.03
N ALA A 121 -17.29 5.72 -1.26
CA ALA A 121 -18.26 5.52 -2.33
C ALA A 121 -18.82 4.10 -2.33
N ALA A 122 -17.99 3.09 -2.11
CA ALA A 122 -18.40 1.69 -2.03
C ALA A 122 -19.38 1.44 -0.88
N THR A 123 -19.12 2.02 0.30
CA THR A 123 -20.06 1.98 1.43
C THR A 123 -21.38 2.66 1.07
N MET A 124 -21.32 3.87 0.49
CA MET A 124 -22.51 4.63 0.12
C MET A 124 -23.39 3.87 -0.87
N CYS A 125 -22.80 3.33 -1.94
CA CYS A 125 -23.51 2.56 -2.95
C CYS A 125 -24.10 1.26 -2.37
N SER A 126 -23.32 0.52 -1.57
CA SER A 126 -23.79 -0.73 -0.96
C SER A 126 -24.91 -0.48 0.05
N HIS A 127 -24.82 0.59 0.83
CA HIS A 127 -25.87 0.99 1.78
C HIS A 127 -27.15 1.39 1.04
N GLN A 128 -27.04 2.17 -0.03
CA GLN A 128 -28.19 2.53 -0.86
C GLN A 128 -28.82 1.30 -1.51
N ALA A 129 -28.02 0.34 -1.97
CA ALA A 129 -28.53 -0.91 -2.51
C ALA A 129 -29.35 -1.70 -1.47
N ILE A 130 -28.86 -1.82 -0.23
CA ILE A 130 -29.63 -2.43 0.87
C ILE A 130 -30.94 -1.67 1.09
N GLN A 131 -30.88 -0.34 1.15
CA GLN A 131 -32.06 0.50 1.38
C GLN A 131 -33.12 0.36 0.27
N VAL A 132 -32.69 0.24 -0.98
CA VAL A 132 -33.58 0.01 -2.14
C VAL A 132 -34.21 -1.38 -2.09
N LEU A 133 -33.44 -2.40 -1.70
CA LEU A 133 -33.92 -3.77 -1.54
C LEU A 133 -34.81 -3.96 -0.28
N GLY A 134 -34.80 -3.02 0.65
CA GLY A 134 -35.54 -3.09 1.90
C GLY A 134 -35.15 -4.31 2.73
N GLY A 135 -36.13 -5.06 3.24
CA GLY A 135 -35.86 -6.28 4.02
C GLY A 135 -35.07 -7.34 3.25
N MET A 136 -35.18 -7.37 1.92
CA MET A 136 -34.41 -8.30 1.07
C MET A 136 -32.93 -7.93 0.97
N GLY A 137 -32.55 -6.69 1.28
CA GLY A 137 -31.16 -6.27 1.31
C GLY A 137 -30.35 -6.88 2.47
N TYR A 138 -31.04 -7.43 3.47
CA TYR A 138 -30.46 -8.03 4.69
C TYR A 138 -30.52 -9.57 4.70
N VAL A 139 -30.89 -10.20 3.58
CA VAL A 139 -30.89 -11.66 3.46
C VAL A 139 -29.71 -12.11 2.61
N SER A 140 -29.11 -13.23 3.00
CA SER A 140 -27.91 -13.79 2.35
C SER A 140 -28.12 -14.29 0.92
N GLU A 141 -29.37 -14.37 0.48
CA GLU A 141 -29.74 -14.65 -0.91
C GLU A 141 -29.37 -13.49 -1.86
N MET A 142 -29.27 -12.26 -1.34
CA MET A 142 -28.84 -11.08 -2.10
C MET A 142 -27.38 -10.74 -1.78
N PRO A 143 -26.54 -10.42 -2.77
CA PRO A 143 -25.13 -10.09 -2.52
C PRO A 143 -24.94 -8.75 -1.79
N ALA A 144 -25.98 -7.91 -1.72
CA ALA A 144 -25.93 -6.57 -1.14
C ALA A 144 -25.45 -6.53 0.32
N GLU A 145 -25.92 -7.46 1.18
CA GLU A 145 -25.47 -7.49 2.58
C GLU A 145 -23.98 -7.81 2.72
N ARG A 146 -23.46 -8.68 1.85
CA ARG A 146 -22.05 -9.06 1.86
C ARG A 146 -21.19 -7.89 1.41
N HIS A 147 -21.57 -7.24 0.31
CA HIS A 147 -20.85 -6.07 -0.18
C HIS A 147 -20.84 -4.93 0.82
N TYR A 148 -21.93 -4.69 1.55
CA TYR A 148 -21.93 -3.69 2.62
C TYR A 148 -20.99 -4.06 3.76
N ARG A 149 -21.00 -5.30 4.25
CA ARG A 149 -20.06 -5.75 5.30
C ARG A 149 -18.61 -5.63 4.85
N ASP A 150 -18.32 -6.05 3.62
CA ASP A 150 -16.96 -6.02 3.05
C ASP A 150 -16.51 -4.57 2.78
N ALA A 151 -17.42 -3.66 2.42
CA ALA A 151 -17.10 -2.24 2.25
C ALA A 151 -16.79 -1.54 3.58
N ARG A 152 -17.49 -1.87 4.67
CA ARG A 152 -17.33 -1.16 5.97
C ARG A 152 -15.92 -1.23 6.57
N ILE A 153 -15.15 -2.28 6.30
CA ILE A 153 -13.78 -2.40 6.85
C ILE A 153 -12.79 -1.43 6.16
N THR A 154 -13.09 -1.04 4.91
CA THR A 154 -12.20 -0.22 4.08
C THR A 154 -12.08 1.22 4.56
N GLU A 155 -13.03 1.70 5.35
CA GLU A 155 -13.00 3.04 5.97
C GLU A 155 -12.14 3.10 7.25
N ILE A 156 -11.61 1.97 7.74
CA ILE A 156 -10.98 1.86 9.06
C ILE A 156 -9.51 1.42 8.96
N TYR A 157 -9.20 0.45 8.10
CA TYR A 157 -7.92 -0.27 8.13
C TYR A 157 -6.68 0.61 7.85
N GLU A 158 -6.83 1.69 7.07
CA GLU A 158 -5.71 2.50 6.56
C GLU A 158 -5.58 3.87 7.23
N GLY A 159 -6.00 3.93 8.48
CA GLY A 159 -6.41 5.17 9.11
C GLY A 159 -7.89 5.38 8.83
N THR A 160 -8.64 5.69 9.89
CA THR A 160 -10.06 5.94 9.72
C THR A 160 -10.26 7.10 8.75
N SER A 161 -11.39 7.10 8.05
CA SER A 161 -11.73 8.19 7.13
C SER A 161 -11.50 9.56 7.78
N GLU A 162 -11.84 9.72 9.07
CA GLU A 162 -11.60 10.93 9.85
C GLU A 162 -10.11 11.28 10.01
N ILE A 163 -9.23 10.31 10.29
CA ILE A 163 -7.79 10.54 10.38
C ILE A 163 -7.24 10.97 9.02
N GLN A 164 -7.69 10.33 7.94
CA GLN A 164 -7.26 10.71 6.59
C GLN A 164 -7.73 12.14 6.24
N HIS A 165 -8.98 12.49 6.55
CA HIS A 165 -9.49 13.87 6.41
C HIS A 165 -8.67 14.88 7.22
N LEU A 166 -8.29 14.55 8.46
CA LEU A 166 -7.45 15.40 9.30
C LEU A 166 -6.03 15.58 8.73
N VAL A 167 -5.42 14.53 8.20
CA VAL A 167 -4.09 14.60 7.56
C VAL A 167 -4.15 15.46 6.30
N ILE A 168 -5.16 15.28 5.45
CA ILE A 168 -5.38 16.10 4.25
C ILE A 168 -5.60 17.56 4.62
N ALA A 169 -6.51 17.84 5.55
CA ALA A 169 -6.78 19.20 6.02
C ALA A 169 -5.53 19.86 6.63
N GLY A 170 -4.76 19.09 7.40
CA GLY A 170 -3.49 19.55 7.97
C GLY A 170 -2.43 19.86 6.91
N ALA A 171 -2.35 19.06 5.85
CA ALA A 171 -1.44 19.29 4.73
C ALA A 171 -1.83 20.54 3.92
N LEU A 172 -3.11 20.65 3.53
CA LEU A 172 -3.62 21.80 2.76
C LEU A 172 -3.46 23.11 3.53
N ASN A 173 -3.79 23.13 4.82
CA ASN A 173 -3.66 24.33 5.64
C ASN A 173 -2.21 24.83 5.74
N LYS A 174 -1.22 23.92 5.74
CA LYS A 174 0.20 24.31 5.70
C LYS A 174 0.59 24.88 4.34
N GLU A 175 0.18 24.23 3.25
CA GLU A 175 0.45 24.71 1.88
C GLU A 175 -0.13 26.11 1.63
N PHE A 176 -1.39 26.35 2.03
CA PHE A 176 -2.03 27.67 1.90
C PHE A 176 -1.49 28.73 2.87
N ALA A 177 -0.93 28.32 4.02
CA ALA A 177 -0.26 29.22 4.94
C ALA A 177 1.14 29.64 4.44
N GLU A 178 1.82 28.80 3.66
CA GLU A 178 3.14 29.09 3.07
C GLU A 178 3.05 29.87 1.74
N THR A 179 1.87 29.91 1.12
CA THR A 179 1.63 30.62 -0.16
C THR A 179 1.21 32.10 0.04
N ASN A 180 0.98 32.55 1.28
CA ASN A 180 0.71 33.96 1.65
C ASN A 180 1.88 34.58 2.40
#